data_AF-A0A1V5LIV8-F1
#
_entry.id   AF-A0A1V5LIV8-F1
#
_cell.length_a   1.000
_cell.length_b   1.000
_cell.length_c   1.000
_cell.angle_alpha   90.00
_cell.angle_beta   90.00
_cell.angle_gamma   90.00
#
_symmetry.space_group_name_H-M   'P 1'
#
loop_
_entity.id
_entity.type
_entity.pdbx_description
1 polymer ?
#
loop_
_entity_poly.entity_id
_entity_poly.type
_entity_poly.pdbx_seq_one_letter_code
_entity_poly.pdbx_strand_id
1 'polypeptide(L)'
;MGLLGGDRGALHNHFMTKIVDINMAIRPSLTIIDAWRIMLRNGPTGGSLADVAEKQLFIASADRVAADAWAMGLFNIDPNTVEYLRIAAKRGLGQLDLKRVKIQEINLGV
;
A
#
# COMPACT_ATOMS: atom_id res chain seq x y z
N MET A 1 13.33 -10.46 -9.03
CA MET A 1 12.02 -10.02 -9.57
C MET A 1 11.95 -8.51 -9.56
N GLY A 2 11.66 -7.94 -10.73
CA GLY A 2 11.44 -6.51 -10.98
C GLY A 2 12.69 -5.65 -10.82
N LEU A 3 13.11 -5.47 -9.57
CA LEU A 3 14.06 -4.44 -9.19
C LEU A 3 15.30 -4.98 -8.46
N LEU A 4 15.19 -6.14 -7.81
CA LEU A 4 16.32 -6.90 -7.25
C LEU A 4 16.36 -8.30 -7.87
N GLY A 5 17.55 -8.77 -8.23
CA GLY A 5 17.81 -10.15 -8.62
C GLY A 5 17.91 -11.11 -7.42
N GLY A 6 18.30 -12.36 -7.67
CA GLY A 6 18.56 -13.35 -6.61
C GLY A 6 17.33 -14.12 -6.10
N ASP A 7 17.49 -14.76 -4.95
CA ASP A 7 16.48 -15.63 -4.35
C ASP A 7 15.29 -14.83 -3.78
N ARG A 8 14.10 -15.07 -4.35
CA ARG A 8 12.84 -14.47 -3.91
C ARG A 8 12.48 -14.87 -2.49
N GLY A 9 12.76 -16.10 -2.07
CA GLY A 9 12.41 -16.60 -0.73
C GLY A 9 13.13 -15.82 0.36
N ALA A 10 14.44 -15.62 0.20
CA ALA A 10 15.26 -14.83 1.11
C ALA A 10 14.76 -13.38 1.30
N LEU A 11 14.14 -12.77 0.28
CA LEU A 11 13.56 -11.42 0.35
C LEU A 11 12.29 -11.35 1.20
N HIS A 12 11.55 -12.46 1.34
CA HIS A 12 10.29 -12.49 2.11
C HIS A 12 10.51 -12.67 3.63
N ASN A 13 11.73 -12.98 4.07
CA ASN A 13 12.08 -12.97 5.49
C ASN A 13 12.33 -11.54 5.98
N HIS A 14 11.83 -11.18 7.17
CA HIS A 14 11.92 -9.82 7.73
C HIS A 14 11.39 -8.74 6.77
N PHE A 15 10.29 -9.07 6.08
CA PHE A 15 9.76 -8.26 4.99
C PHE A 15 9.46 -6.82 5.38
N MET A 16 8.94 -6.58 6.59
CA MET A 16 8.52 -5.26 7.07
C MET A 16 9.64 -4.21 7.01
N THR A 17 10.87 -4.59 7.35
CA THR A 17 12.02 -3.68 7.27
C THR A 17 12.58 -3.62 5.86
N LYS A 18 12.72 -4.76 5.19
CA LYS A 18 13.32 -4.83 3.85
C LYS A 18 12.51 -4.07 2.80
N ILE A 19 11.18 -4.11 2.86
CA ILE A 19 10.33 -3.37 1.93
C ILE A 19 10.56 -1.86 2.08
N VAL A 20 10.78 -1.39 3.32
CA VAL A 20 11.12 0.01 3.61
C VAL A 20 12.52 0.34 3.11
N ASP A 21 13.51 -0.53 3.33
CA ASP A 21 14.88 -0.35 2.83
C ASP A 21 14.93 -0.19 1.31
N ILE A 22 14.18 -1.01 0.57
CA ILE A 22 14.07 -0.89 -0.89
C ILE A 22 13.46 0.48 -1.28
N ASN A 23 12.44 0.92 -0.55
CA ASN A 23 11.78 2.21 -0.76
C ASN A 23 12.64 3.41 -0.31
N MET A 24 13.71 3.21 0.46
CA MET A 24 14.71 4.26 0.72
C MET A 24 15.56 4.54 -0.52
N ALA A 25 15.92 3.48 -1.26
CA ALA A 25 16.76 3.56 -2.46
C ALA A 25 15.99 4.05 -3.68
N ILE A 26 14.76 3.57 -3.86
CA ILE A 26 13.88 4.00 -4.96
C ILE A 26 12.81 4.89 -4.41
N ARG A 27 12.72 6.10 -4.97
CA ARG A 27 11.77 7.13 -4.56
C ARG A 27 10.81 7.39 -5.70
N PRO A 28 9.66 6.69 -5.75
CA PRO A 28 8.65 6.94 -6.77
C PRO A 28 8.17 8.40 -6.67
N SER A 29 8.09 9.08 -7.80
CA SER A 29 7.49 10.41 -7.89
C SER A 29 5.96 10.36 -7.77
N LEU A 30 5.37 9.21 -8.11
CA LEU A 30 3.94 8.95 -8.07
C LEU A 30 3.69 7.48 -7.72
N THR A 31 2.78 7.23 -6.79
CA THR A 31 2.28 5.90 -6.42
C THR A 31 0.81 5.82 -6.80
N ILE A 32 0.44 4.76 -7.52
CA ILE A 32 -0.93 4.48 -7.93
C ILE A 32 -1.32 3.13 -7.34
N ILE A 33 -2.46 3.08 -6.65
CA ILE A 33 -3.08 1.84 -6.17
C ILE A 33 -4.35 1.64 -6.96
N ASP A 34 -4.37 0.58 -7.76
CA ASP A 34 -5.59 0.08 -8.40
C ASP A 34 -6.37 -0.74 -7.37
N ALA A 35 -7.48 -0.19 -6.92
CA ALA A 35 -8.42 -0.85 -6.03
C ALA A 35 -9.76 -1.08 -6.75
N TRP A 36 -9.77 -1.32 -8.07
CA TRP A 36 -11.02 -1.62 -8.79
C TRP A 36 -11.76 -2.79 -8.15
N ARG A 37 -11.01 -3.85 -7.84
CA ARG A 37 -11.43 -4.98 -7.02
C ARG A 37 -10.36 -5.27 -5.97
N ILE A 38 -10.81 -5.57 -4.75
CA ILE A 38 -9.94 -5.94 -3.64
C ILE A 38 -10.37 -7.27 -3.06
N MET A 39 -9.41 -8.08 -2.62
CA MET A 39 -9.69 -9.36 -1.96
C MET A 39 -9.65 -9.18 -0.44
N LEU A 40 -10.80 -9.33 0.20
CA LEU A 40 -10.98 -9.09 1.63
C LEU A 40 -10.65 -10.30 2.50
N ARG A 41 -10.70 -11.52 1.95
CA ARG A 41 -10.48 -12.77 2.69
C ARG A 41 -9.71 -13.80 1.85
N ASN A 42 -9.09 -14.77 2.51
CA ASN A 42 -8.43 -15.93 1.88
C ASN A 42 -7.37 -15.57 0.80
N GLY A 43 -6.74 -14.41 0.93
CA GLY A 43 -5.60 -14.03 0.11
C GLY A 43 -4.30 -14.73 0.50
N PRO A 44 -3.19 -14.51 -0.25
CA PRO A 44 -3.05 -13.61 -1.40
C PRO A 44 -3.37 -14.26 -2.75
N THR A 45 -3.51 -15.59 -2.81
CA THR A 45 -3.67 -16.34 -4.06
C THR A 45 -5.14 -16.45 -4.50
N GLY A 46 -6.10 -16.24 -3.59
CA GLY A 46 -7.54 -16.22 -3.87
C GLY A 46 -8.15 -17.59 -4.21
N GLY A 47 -9.30 -17.57 -4.89
CA GLY A 47 -10.03 -18.78 -5.33
C GLY A 47 -11.55 -18.63 -5.39
N SER A 48 -12.11 -17.60 -4.74
CA SER A 48 -13.55 -17.34 -4.70
C SER A 48 -13.87 -15.86 -4.92
N LEU A 49 -14.84 -15.57 -5.80
CA LEU A 49 -15.34 -14.20 -5.98
C LEU A 49 -16.10 -13.70 -4.75
N ALA A 50 -16.57 -14.59 -3.87
CA ALA A 50 -17.23 -14.19 -2.63
C ALA A 50 -16.28 -13.48 -1.66
N ASP A 51 -14.97 -13.68 -1.81
CA ASP A 51 -13.93 -13.03 -1.00
C ASP A 51 -13.45 -11.70 -1.61
N VAL A 52 -13.99 -11.31 -2.77
CA VAL A 52 -13.63 -10.10 -3.50
C VAL A 52 -14.74 -9.06 -3.37
N ALA A 53 -14.37 -7.80 -3.18
CA ALA A 53 -15.26 -6.65 -3.25
C ALA A 53 -14.87 -5.75 -4.41
N GLU A 54 -15.85 -5.30 -5.18
CA GLU A 54 -15.67 -4.29 -6.22
C GLU A 54 -15.80 -2.89 -5.61
N LYS A 55 -14.73 -2.08 -5.67
CA LYS A 55 -14.70 -0.71 -5.14
C LYS A 55 -14.66 0.35 -6.23
N GLN A 56 -14.21 -0.02 -7.44
CA GLN A 56 -14.07 0.89 -8.60
C GLN A 56 -13.28 2.15 -8.26
N LEU A 57 -12.18 1.98 -7.53
CA LEU A 57 -11.40 3.08 -6.96
C LEU A 57 -9.95 3.03 -7.44
N PHE A 58 -9.42 4.20 -7.79
CA PHE A 58 -7.99 4.42 -7.96
C PHE A 58 -7.50 5.43 -6.92
N ILE A 59 -6.38 5.13 -6.27
CA ILE A 59 -5.70 6.05 -5.36
C ILE A 59 -4.41 6.49 -6.03
N ALA A 60 -4.16 7.79 -6.11
CA ALA A 60 -2.92 8.34 -6.65
C ALA A 60 -2.33 9.37 -5.68
N SER A 61 -1.03 9.26 -5.41
CA SER A 61 -0.34 10.17 -4.49
C SER A 61 1.16 10.26 -4.80
N ALA A 62 1.73 11.45 -4.64
CA ALA A 62 3.19 11.64 -4.63
C ALA A 62 3.82 11.18 -3.29
N ASP A 63 3.01 10.97 -2.26
CA ASP A 63 3.40 10.39 -0.98
C ASP A 63 2.92 8.93 -0.91
N ARG A 64 3.87 8.00 -1.04
CA ARG A 64 3.61 6.55 -1.05
C ARG A 64 3.13 6.01 0.30
N VAL A 65 3.56 6.61 1.42
CA VAL A 65 3.12 6.17 2.75
C VAL A 65 1.68 6.60 2.95
N ALA A 66 1.34 7.83 2.57
CA ALA A 66 -0.04 8.31 2.64
C ALA A 66 -0.98 7.50 1.74
N ALA A 67 -0.54 7.13 0.53
CA ALA A 67 -1.34 6.31 -0.39
C ALA A 67 -1.74 4.98 0.24
N ASP A 68 -0.74 4.25 0.75
CA ASP A 68 -0.94 2.91 1.29
C ASP A 68 -1.62 2.94 2.66
N ALA A 69 -1.30 3.95 3.49
CA ALA A 69 -2.02 4.19 4.75
C ALA A 69 -3.51 4.46 4.53
N TRP A 70 -3.87 5.22 3.49
CA TRP A 70 -5.27 5.41 3.12
C TRP A 70 -5.91 4.11 2.63
N ALA A 71 -5.20 3.33 1.82
CA ALA A 71 -5.67 2.05 1.30
C ALA A 71 -5.96 1.01 2.40
N MET A 72 -5.29 1.06 3.55
CA MET A 72 -5.60 0.20 4.70
C MET A 72 -7.05 0.34 5.18
N GLY A 73 -7.63 1.54 5.03
CA GLY A 73 -9.03 1.79 5.34
C GLY A 73 -10.00 0.93 4.52
N LEU A 74 -9.63 0.53 3.29
CA LEU A 74 -10.43 -0.36 2.46
C LEU A 74 -10.63 -1.76 3.08
N PHE A 75 -9.75 -2.12 4.02
CA PHE A 75 -9.76 -3.37 4.76
C PHE A 75 -10.19 -3.19 6.23
N ASN A 76 -10.66 -2.01 6.62
CA ASN A 76 -10.94 -1.64 8.02
C ASN A 76 -9.73 -1.83 8.96
N ILE A 77 -8.52 -1.62 8.44
CA ILE A 77 -7.27 -1.71 9.21
C ILE A 77 -6.81 -0.30 9.59
N ASP A 78 -6.50 -0.08 10.86
CA ASP A 78 -5.81 1.15 11.28
C ASP A 78 -4.36 1.11 10.77
N PRO A 79 -3.94 2.05 9.90
CA PRO A 79 -2.60 2.07 9.33
C PRO A 79 -1.50 2.21 10.40
N ASN A 80 -1.81 2.71 11.60
CA ASN A 80 -0.85 2.75 12.71
C ASN A 80 -0.50 1.37 13.27
N THR A 81 -1.34 0.35 13.03
CA THR A 81 -1.05 -1.04 13.46
C THR A 81 -0.13 -1.77 12.48
N VAL A 82 0.08 -1.21 11.29
CA VAL A 82 0.88 -1.81 10.22
C VAL A 82 2.35 -1.44 10.39
N GLU A 83 3.19 -2.45 10.67
CA GLU A 83 4.59 -2.24 11.05
C GLU A 83 5.41 -1.49 9.99
N TYR A 84 5.34 -1.90 8.72
CA TYR A 84 6.15 -1.29 7.68
C TYR A 84 5.75 0.19 7.42
N LEU A 85 4.47 0.55 7.59
CA LEU A 85 4.01 1.94 7.47
C LEU A 85 4.60 2.81 8.58
N ARG A 86 4.61 2.32 9.82
CA ARG A 86 5.26 3.03 10.94
C ARG A 86 6.76 3.21 10.70
N ILE A 87 7.45 2.16 10.26
CA ILE A 87 8.90 2.23 9.98
C ILE A 87 9.16 3.22 8.84
N ALA A 88 8.39 3.17 7.75
CA ALA A 88 8.53 4.07 6.62
C ALA A 88 8.34 5.54 7.01
N ALA A 89 7.29 5.85 7.77
CA ALA A 89 7.02 7.20 8.26
C ALA A 89 8.13 7.70 9.19
N LYS A 90 8.58 6.87 10.14
CA LYS A 90 9.70 7.20 11.04
C LYS A 90 11.00 7.50 10.28
N ARG A 91 11.20 6.86 9.12
CA ARG A 91 12.36 7.07 8.23
C ARG A 91 12.17 8.19 7.22
N GLY A 92 11.07 8.95 7.30
CA GLY A 92 10.82 10.12 6.45
C GLY A 92 10.43 9.78 5.02
N LEU A 93 9.89 8.59 4.76
CA LEU A 93 9.45 8.20 3.41
C LEU A 93 8.08 8.77 3.01
N GLY A 94 7.36 9.35 3.95
CA GLY A 94 6.03 9.90 3.73
C GLY A 94 5.24 10.06 5.03
N GLN A 95 3.99 10.49 4.90
CA GLN A 95 3.10 10.78 6.00
C GLN A 95 2.18 9.61 6.34
N LEU A 96 2.22 9.16 7.59
CA LEU A 96 1.28 8.15 8.12
C LEU A 96 0.03 8.79 8.72
N ASP A 97 0.15 9.99 9.29
CA ASP A 97 -1.00 10.70 9.84
C ASP A 97 -1.83 11.34 8.72
N LEU A 98 -2.89 10.64 8.30
CA LEU A 98 -3.79 11.08 7.22
C LEU A 98 -4.47 12.43 7.50
N LYS A 99 -4.55 12.89 8.77
CA LYS A 99 -5.06 14.24 9.08
C LYS A 99 -4.16 15.35 8.56
N ARG A 100 -2.89 15.04 8.29
CA ARG A 100 -1.89 15.97 7.74
C ARG A 100 -1.77 15.86 6.22
N VAL A 101 -2.59 15.03 5.58
CA VAL A 101 -2.62 14.81 4.13
C VAL A 101 -3.86 15.49 3.56
N LYS A 102 -3.68 16.26 2.48
CA LYS A 102 -4.80 16.82 1.73
C LYS A 102 -5.36 15.74 0.81
N ILE A 103 -6.49 15.16 1.19
CA ILE A 103 -7.20 14.14 0.41
C ILE A 103 -8.27 14.82 -0.43
N GLN A 104 -8.36 14.46 -1.71
CA GLN A 104 -9.41 14.91 -2.62
C GLN A 104 -10.02 13.67 -3.28
N GLU A 105 -11.34 13.59 -3.24
CA GLU A 105 -12.10 12.53 -3.91
C GLU A 105 -12.78 13.11 -5.13
N ILE A 106 -12.61 12.45 -6.28
CA ILE A 106 -13.21 12.85 -7.55
C ILE A 106 -14.04 11.67 -8.06
N ASN A 107 -15.35 11.87 -8.17
CA ASN A 107 -16.24 10.90 -8.79
C ASN A 107 -16.30 11.16 -10.30
N LEU A 108 -15.93 10.17 -11.10
CA LEU A 108 -15.83 10.30 -12.55
C LEU A 108 -17.18 10.11 -13.27
N GLY A 109 -18.22 9.65 -12.57
CA GLY A 109 -19.58 9.53 -13.12
C GLY A 109 -19.73 8.49 -14.24
N VAL A 110 -18.73 7.61 -14.40
CA VAL A 110 -18.78 6.40 -15.24
C VAL A 110 -19.46 5.25 -14.52
#